data_AF-A0A8C2ZCE1-F1
#
_entry.id   AF-A0A8C2ZCE1-F1
#
_cell.length_a   1.000
_cell.length_b   1.000
_cell.length_c   1.000
_cell.angle_alpha   90.00
_cell.angle_beta   90.00
_cell.angle_gamma   90.00
#
_symmetry.space_group_name_H-M   'P 1'
#
loop_
_entity.id
_entity.type
_entity.pdbx_description
1 polymer ?
#
loop_
_entity_poly.entity_id
_entity_poly.type
_entity_poly.pdbx_seq_one_letter_code
_entity_poly.pdbx_strand_id
1 'polypeptide(L)'
;PVVPSENTDPGGARHENLWRQSFRVPETARLRALDQEDGGCRCACLKLAKAVCKLNPSLNRLNASQLTNAILLLCEKEGDWTQEALADRFLQLQRALVGHLEAGRLPCALSPKVNLFCELTLNRKWTSWGIRSTAPLSEPEELLRTAVAQPPHP
;
A
#
# COMPACT_ATOMS: atom_id res chain seq x y z
N PRO A 1 43.08 15.34 17.16
CA PRO A 1 43.21 14.20 16.22
C PRO A 1 41.87 13.47 16.09
N VAL A 2 41.12 13.78 15.03
CA VAL A 2 39.88 13.08 14.70
C VAL A 2 40.24 11.98 13.70
N VAL A 3 40.04 10.74 14.10
CA VAL A 3 40.17 9.57 13.22
C VAL A 3 38.92 9.48 12.34
N PRO A 4 39.04 9.27 11.02
CA PRO A 4 37.89 9.01 10.17
C PRO A 4 37.47 7.54 10.32
N SER A 5 36.19 7.29 10.60
CA SER A 5 35.62 5.95 10.44
C SER A 5 35.42 5.66 8.96
N GLU A 6 36.35 4.89 8.40
CA GLU A 6 36.13 4.07 7.20
C GLU A 6 34.98 3.09 7.47
N ASN A 7 33.84 3.34 6.82
CA ASN A 7 32.92 2.35 6.25
C ASN A 7 31.68 3.08 5.73
N THR A 8 31.87 3.82 4.64
CA THR A 8 30.76 4.34 3.85
C THR A 8 30.30 3.25 2.88
N ASP A 9 29.20 2.58 3.22
CA ASP A 9 28.39 1.88 2.22
C ASP A 9 27.92 2.93 1.19
N PRO A 10 28.28 2.83 -0.10
CA PRO A 10 28.02 3.89 -1.08
C PRO A 10 26.54 4.02 -1.47
N GLY A 11 25.64 3.19 -0.91
CA GLY A 11 24.21 3.19 -1.21
C GLY A 11 23.32 4.01 -0.27
N GLY A 12 23.77 4.31 0.96
CA GLY A 12 22.92 4.90 2.01
C GLY A 12 22.71 6.41 1.94
N ALA A 13 23.69 7.15 1.39
CA ALA A 13 23.78 8.60 1.57
C ALA A 13 22.91 9.46 0.61
N ARG A 14 22.20 8.88 -0.36
CA ARG A 14 21.63 9.67 -1.48
C ARG A 14 20.37 10.47 -1.13
N HIS A 15 19.74 10.22 0.02
CA HIS A 15 18.45 10.83 0.37
C HIS A 15 18.38 11.48 1.76
N GLU A 16 19.44 11.42 2.56
CA GLU A 16 19.43 11.89 3.96
C GLU A 16 19.25 13.41 4.08
N ASN A 17 19.64 14.16 3.05
CA ASN A 17 19.53 15.62 3.02
C ASN A 17 18.28 16.13 2.27
N LEU A 18 17.35 15.24 1.90
CA LEU A 18 16.13 15.61 1.16
C LEU A 18 14.91 15.60 2.08
N TRP A 19 14.10 16.65 1.97
CA TRP A 19 12.79 16.70 2.63
C TRP A 19 11.78 15.86 1.85
N ARG A 20 11.06 14.98 2.55
CA ARG A 20 10.00 14.15 1.94
C ARG A 20 8.68 14.92 1.95
N GLN A 21 8.17 15.25 0.76
CA GLN A 21 6.82 15.79 0.62
C GLN A 21 5.79 14.75 1.10
N SER A 22 4.88 15.16 1.98
CA SER A 22 3.82 14.30 2.50
C SER A 22 2.52 14.56 1.75
N PHE A 23 1.95 13.50 1.16
CA PHE A 23 0.66 13.54 0.46
C PHE A 23 -0.49 12.96 1.28
N ARG A 24 -0.23 12.45 2.49
CA ARG A 24 -1.24 11.71 3.28
C ARG A 24 -2.52 12.49 3.56
N VAL A 25 -2.38 13.76 3.95
CA VAL A 25 -3.52 14.62 4.27
C VAL A 25 -4.40 14.86 3.04
N PRO A 26 -3.86 15.36 1.91
CA PRO A 26 -4.68 15.58 0.72
C PRO A 26 -5.20 14.27 0.10
N GLU A 27 -4.46 13.16 0.17
CA GLU A 27 -4.95 11.84 -0.26
C GLU A 27 -6.19 11.41 0.52
N THR A 28 -6.13 11.52 1.84
CA THR A 28 -7.23 11.14 2.73
C THR A 28 -8.41 12.08 2.57
N ALA A 29 -8.16 13.38 2.37
CA ALA A 29 -9.21 14.37 2.13
C ALA A 29 -9.96 14.07 0.83
N ARG A 30 -9.23 13.77 -0.25
CA ARG A 30 -9.83 13.39 -1.55
C ARG A 30 -10.71 12.15 -1.42
N LEU A 31 -10.25 11.12 -0.71
CA LEU A 31 -11.03 9.89 -0.52
C LEU A 31 -12.34 10.14 0.24
N ARG A 32 -12.28 10.96 1.31
CA ARG A 32 -13.48 11.34 2.07
C ARG A 32 -14.44 12.19 1.25
N ALA A 33 -13.93 13.10 0.42
CA ALA A 33 -14.78 13.94 -0.42
C ALA A 33 -15.58 13.08 -1.42
N LEU A 34 -14.94 12.08 -2.04
CA LEU A 34 -15.62 11.15 -2.93
C LEU A 34 -16.73 10.37 -2.21
N ASP A 35 -16.45 9.81 -1.02
CA ASP A 35 -17.49 9.10 -0.26
C ASP A 35 -18.60 10.02 0.28
N GLN A 36 -18.31 11.31 0.50
CA GLN A 36 -19.34 12.30 0.87
C GLN A 36 -20.23 12.67 -0.31
N GLU A 37 -19.70 12.64 -1.53
CA GLU A 37 -20.42 12.98 -2.75
C GLU A 37 -21.45 11.90 -3.13
N ASP A 38 -21.08 10.62 -2.98
CA ASP A 38 -21.90 9.50 -3.46
C ASP A 38 -22.29 8.46 -2.38
N GLY A 39 -21.92 8.69 -1.11
CA GLY A 39 -22.17 7.72 -0.03
C GLY A 39 -21.34 6.44 -0.14
N GLY A 40 -20.23 6.50 -0.89
CA GLY A 40 -19.46 5.32 -1.26
C GLY A 40 -18.69 4.63 -0.13
N CYS A 41 -18.13 3.47 -0.46
CA CYS A 41 -17.46 2.56 0.48
C CYS A 41 -15.93 2.65 0.43
N ARG A 42 -15.33 3.69 -0.17
CA ARG A 42 -13.86 3.77 -0.38
C ARG A 42 -13.10 3.78 0.94
N CYS A 43 -13.56 4.54 1.92
CA CYS A 43 -12.98 4.59 3.26
C CYS A 43 -13.17 3.27 4.01
N ALA A 44 -14.29 2.57 3.80
CA ALA A 44 -14.52 1.24 4.37
C ALA A 44 -13.55 0.21 3.77
N CYS A 45 -13.41 0.21 2.44
CA CYS A 45 -12.44 -0.60 1.71
C CYS A 45 -10.99 -0.34 2.18
N LEU A 46 -10.63 0.92 2.39
CA LEU A 46 -9.32 1.29 2.95
C LEU A 46 -9.10 0.74 4.37
N LYS A 47 -10.12 0.81 5.24
CA LYS A 47 -10.04 0.25 6.59
C LYS A 47 -9.83 -1.25 6.56
N LEU A 48 -10.57 -1.96 5.71
CA LEU A 48 -10.44 -3.40 5.51
C LEU A 48 -9.03 -3.76 5.02
N ALA A 49 -8.54 -3.08 3.98
CA ALA A 49 -7.19 -3.29 3.45
C ALA A 49 -6.10 -3.06 4.51
N LYS A 50 -6.23 -2.01 5.32
CA LYS A 50 -5.29 -1.75 6.43
C LYS A 50 -5.32 -2.85 7.49
N ALA A 51 -6.51 -3.34 7.84
CA ALA A 51 -6.66 -4.44 8.80
C ALA A 51 -5.98 -5.72 8.27
N VAL A 52 -6.26 -6.08 7.02
CA VAL A 52 -5.64 -7.25 6.37
C VAL A 52 -4.12 -7.12 6.29
N CYS A 53 -3.59 -5.95 5.91
CA CYS A 53 -2.14 -5.73 5.89
C CYS A 53 -1.50 -5.83 7.28
N LYS A 54 -2.20 -5.39 8.33
CA LYS A 54 -1.72 -5.49 9.72
C LYS A 54 -1.65 -6.94 10.20
N LEU A 55 -2.61 -7.77 9.79
CA LEU A 55 -2.73 -9.18 10.21
C LEU A 55 -1.82 -10.11 9.40
N ASN A 56 -1.29 -9.66 8.26
CA ASN A 56 -0.42 -10.44 7.39
C ASN A 56 1.00 -9.86 7.42
N PRO A 57 1.97 -10.51 8.11
CA PRO A 57 3.34 -9.99 8.25
C PRO A 57 4.05 -9.69 6.93
N SER A 58 3.73 -10.45 5.88
CA SER A 58 4.22 -10.24 4.51
C SER A 58 3.74 -8.91 3.90
N LEU A 59 2.57 -8.43 4.31
CA LEU A 59 1.90 -7.23 3.79
C LEU A 59 2.04 -6.01 4.70
N ASN A 60 2.52 -6.18 5.93
CA ASN A 60 2.73 -5.10 6.89
C ASN A 60 3.76 -4.05 6.41
N ARG A 61 4.49 -4.33 5.33
CA ARG A 61 5.37 -3.34 4.67
C ARG A 61 4.60 -2.32 3.85
N LEU A 62 3.35 -2.60 3.47
CA LEU A 62 2.47 -1.65 2.80
C LEU A 62 1.96 -0.63 3.82
N ASN A 63 2.19 0.65 3.53
CA ASN A 63 1.74 1.73 4.38
C ASN A 63 0.39 2.31 3.92
N ALA A 64 -0.26 3.06 4.80
CA ALA A 64 -1.59 3.62 4.51
C ALA A 64 -1.63 4.56 3.29
N SER A 65 -0.53 5.26 2.95
CA SER A 65 -0.50 6.13 1.75
C SER A 65 -0.52 5.28 0.47
N GLN A 66 0.23 4.17 0.43
CA GLN A 66 0.20 3.24 -0.71
C GLN A 66 -1.21 2.65 -0.91
N LEU A 67 -1.85 2.18 0.17
CA LEU A 67 -3.22 1.66 0.09
C LEU A 67 -4.23 2.74 -0.36
N THR A 68 -4.09 3.97 0.14
CA THR A 68 -4.98 5.08 -0.24
C THR A 68 -4.83 5.41 -1.72
N ASN A 69 -3.60 5.48 -2.25
CA ASN A 69 -3.38 5.78 -3.67
C ASN A 69 -3.86 4.64 -4.58
N ALA A 70 -3.68 3.38 -4.17
CA ALA A 70 -4.22 2.26 -4.94
C ALA A 70 -5.75 2.35 -5.08
N ILE A 71 -6.46 2.76 -4.02
CA ILE A 71 -7.92 2.99 -4.07
C ILE A 71 -8.24 4.21 -4.96
N LEU A 72 -7.52 5.32 -4.82
CA LEU A 72 -7.74 6.51 -5.65
C LEU A 72 -7.55 6.22 -7.15
N LEU A 73 -6.53 5.43 -7.52
CA LEU A 73 -6.32 4.99 -8.89
C LEU A 73 -7.41 4.00 -9.36
N LEU A 74 -7.92 3.17 -8.46
CA LEU A 74 -9.05 2.29 -8.77
C LEU A 74 -10.33 3.09 -9.03
N CYS A 75 -10.55 4.19 -8.31
CA CYS A 75 -11.69 5.10 -8.55
C CYS A 75 -11.68 5.72 -9.95
N GLU A 76 -10.51 5.85 -10.58
CA GLU A 76 -10.42 6.35 -11.97
C GLU A 76 -10.90 5.32 -13.00
N LYS A 77 -10.97 4.04 -12.62
CA LYS A 77 -11.37 2.92 -13.49
C LYS A 77 -12.78 2.41 -13.17
N GLU A 78 -13.18 2.50 -11.91
CA GLU A 78 -14.41 1.91 -11.40
C GLU A 78 -15.34 3.01 -10.87
N GLY A 79 -16.56 3.09 -11.40
CA GLY A 79 -17.54 4.11 -11.04
C GLY A 79 -18.45 3.74 -9.86
N ASP A 80 -18.78 2.46 -9.70
CA ASP A 80 -19.68 2.02 -8.62
C ASP A 80 -18.90 1.85 -7.32
N TRP A 81 -19.23 2.60 -6.27
CA TRP A 81 -18.63 2.45 -4.94
C TRP A 81 -19.70 2.28 -3.86
N THR A 82 -20.86 1.73 -4.23
CA THR A 82 -21.92 1.40 -3.29
C THR A 82 -21.44 0.44 -2.19
N GLN A 83 -22.18 0.34 -1.09
CA GLN A 83 -21.79 -0.52 0.03
C GLN A 83 -21.85 -2.01 -0.38
N GLU A 84 -22.77 -2.35 -1.27
CA GLU A 84 -22.96 -3.69 -1.84
C GLU A 84 -21.74 -4.13 -2.67
N ALA A 85 -21.10 -3.20 -3.38
CA ALA A 85 -19.91 -3.44 -4.18
C ALA A 85 -18.61 -3.55 -3.36
N LEU A 86 -18.65 -3.39 -2.02
CA LEU A 86 -17.45 -3.36 -1.18
C LEU A 86 -16.57 -4.61 -1.33
N ALA A 87 -17.19 -5.80 -1.39
CA ALA A 87 -16.46 -7.05 -1.55
C ALA A 87 -15.71 -7.08 -2.90
N ASP A 88 -16.39 -6.72 -3.98
CA ASP A 88 -15.80 -6.68 -5.32
C ASP A 88 -14.68 -5.64 -5.41
N ARG A 89 -14.89 -4.44 -4.83
CA ARG A 89 -13.87 -3.40 -4.77
C ARG A 89 -12.65 -3.84 -3.98
N PHE A 90 -12.84 -4.59 -2.91
CA PHE A 90 -11.74 -5.12 -2.12
C PHE A 90 -10.93 -6.16 -2.92
N LEU A 91 -11.58 -7.05 -3.68
CA LEU A 91 -10.89 -8.00 -4.56
C LEU A 91 -10.16 -7.30 -5.72
N GLN A 92 -10.79 -6.30 -6.34
CA GLN A 92 -10.15 -5.50 -7.39
C GLN A 92 -8.95 -4.72 -6.85
N LEU A 93 -9.04 -4.16 -5.64
CA LEU A 93 -7.93 -3.49 -4.98
C LEU A 93 -6.74 -4.44 -4.79
N GLN A 94 -6.99 -5.68 -4.35
CA GLN A 94 -5.93 -6.68 -4.21
C GLN A 94 -5.25 -6.97 -5.56
N ARG A 95 -6.03 -7.24 -6.61
CA ARG A 95 -5.49 -7.48 -7.97
C ARG A 95 -4.68 -6.28 -8.48
N ALA A 96 -5.18 -5.07 -8.26
CA ALA A 96 -4.47 -3.84 -8.64
C ALA A 96 -3.15 -3.70 -7.87
N LEU A 97 -3.15 -3.98 -6.56
CA LEU A 97 -1.93 -3.98 -5.74
C LEU A 97 -0.90 -5.01 -6.22
N VAL A 98 -1.32 -6.24 -6.55
CA VAL A 98 -0.43 -7.24 -7.16
C VAL A 98 0.19 -6.69 -8.43
N GLY A 99 -0.61 -6.17 -9.36
CA GLY A 99 -0.10 -5.62 -10.61
C GLY A 99 0.89 -4.45 -10.40
N HIS A 100 0.63 -3.58 -9.43
CA HIS A 100 1.57 -2.51 -9.07
C HIS A 100 2.87 -3.04 -8.46
N LEU A 101 2.80 -4.10 -7.65
CA LEU A 101 3.97 -4.72 -7.03
C LEU A 101 4.83 -5.46 -8.06
N GLU A 102 4.20 -6.17 -8.99
CA GLU A 102 4.87 -6.83 -10.12
C GLU A 102 5.55 -5.82 -11.04
N ALA A 103 4.89 -4.69 -11.31
CA ALA A 103 5.48 -3.58 -12.07
C ALA A 103 6.55 -2.80 -11.27
N GLY A 104 6.70 -3.07 -9.97
CA GLY A 104 7.58 -2.32 -9.07
C GLY A 104 7.22 -0.83 -8.94
N ARG A 105 5.99 -0.46 -9.32
CA ARG A 105 5.56 0.93 -9.46
C ARG A 105 4.11 1.15 -9.04
N LEU A 106 3.92 2.00 -8.03
CA LEU A 106 2.63 2.56 -7.64
C LEU A 106 2.72 4.09 -7.76
N PRO A 107 2.09 4.72 -8.78
CA PRO A 107 2.09 6.17 -8.90
C PRO A 107 1.25 6.82 -7.79
N CYS A 108 1.65 8.00 -7.33
CA CYS A 108 0.79 8.82 -6.47
C CYS A 108 -0.32 9.46 -7.31
N ALA A 109 -1.57 9.30 -6.90
CA ALA A 109 -2.76 9.84 -7.58
C ALA A 109 -2.81 11.37 -7.60
N LEU A 110 -2.08 12.04 -6.70
CA LEU A 110 -1.94 13.50 -6.66
C LEU A 110 -0.68 13.99 -7.41
N SER A 111 0.27 13.10 -7.68
CA SER A 111 1.51 13.41 -8.40
C SER A 111 2.04 12.16 -9.10
N PRO A 112 1.58 11.86 -10.34
CA PRO A 112 1.88 10.58 -11.02
C PRO A 112 3.38 10.32 -11.29
N LYS A 113 4.21 11.37 -11.20
CA LYS A 113 5.67 11.29 -11.30
C LYS A 113 6.30 10.60 -10.08
N VAL A 114 5.65 10.64 -8.92
CA VAL A 114 6.13 10.03 -7.68
C VAL A 114 5.74 8.55 -7.65
N ASN A 115 6.72 7.66 -7.55
CA ASN A 115 6.50 6.24 -7.31
C ASN A 115 6.57 5.94 -5.80
N LEU A 116 5.45 5.49 -5.23
CA LEU A 116 5.31 5.20 -3.81
C LEU A 116 5.96 3.86 -3.39
N PHE A 117 6.41 3.05 -4.35
CA PHE A 117 7.16 1.82 -4.11
C PHE A 117 8.67 2.01 -4.17
N CYS A 118 9.20 3.21 -4.46
CA CYS A 118 10.65 3.45 -4.55
C CYS A 118 11.43 2.89 -3.35
N GLU A 119 10.99 3.16 -2.12
CA GLU A 119 11.66 2.67 -0.90
C GLU A 119 11.50 1.15 -0.68
N LEU A 120 10.43 0.54 -1.20
CA LEU A 120 10.22 -0.91 -1.16
C LEU A 120 11.15 -1.63 -2.14
N THR A 121 11.27 -1.10 -3.37
CA THR A 121 12.08 -1.68 -4.45
C THR A 121 13.59 -1.50 -4.20
N LEU A 122 14.00 -0.42 -3.52
CA LEU A 122 15.40 -0.18 -3.13
C LEU A 122 15.90 -1.15 -2.04
N ASN A 123 14.99 -1.76 -1.28
CA ASN A 123 15.36 -2.74 -0.27
C ASN A 123 15.59 -4.11 -0.94
N ARG A 124 16.85 -4.46 -1.19
CA ARG A 124 17.35 -5.69 -1.86
C ARG A 124 16.73 -7.01 -1.37
N LYS A 125 16.08 -7.02 -0.21
CA LYS A 125 15.31 -8.16 0.30
C LYS A 125 13.98 -8.39 -0.45
N TRP A 126 13.46 -7.44 -1.23
CA TRP A 126 12.14 -7.58 -1.88
C TRP A 126 12.13 -8.52 -3.10
N THR A 127 13.18 -8.57 -3.92
CA THR A 127 13.19 -9.41 -5.15
C THR A 127 13.05 -10.91 -4.88
N SER A 128 13.53 -11.39 -3.72
CA SER A 128 13.32 -12.78 -3.28
C SER A 128 11.94 -13.00 -2.62
N TRP A 129 11.29 -11.94 -2.16
CA TRP A 129 9.99 -11.97 -1.47
C TRP A 129 8.80 -11.67 -2.38
N GLY A 130 8.99 -11.00 -3.53
CA GLY A 130 7.93 -10.63 -4.46
C GLY A 130 7.03 -11.82 -4.83
N ILE A 131 7.64 -12.97 -5.18
CA ILE A 131 6.93 -14.21 -5.52
C ILE A 131 6.21 -14.84 -4.31
N ARG A 132 6.73 -14.67 -3.08
CA ARG A 132 6.15 -15.23 -1.85
C ARG A 132 5.06 -14.31 -1.24
N SER A 133 5.13 -13.01 -1.52
CA SER A 133 4.24 -11.99 -0.96
C SER A 133 2.96 -11.76 -1.77
N THR A 134 2.96 -12.10 -3.06
CA THR A 134 1.75 -12.06 -3.90
C THR A 134 0.83 -13.24 -3.62
N ALA A 135 1.35 -14.38 -3.13
CA ALA A 135 0.53 -15.58 -2.88
C ALA A 135 -0.71 -15.33 -1.98
N PRO A 136 -0.61 -14.63 -0.83
CA PRO A 136 -1.80 -14.26 -0.06
C PRO A 136 -2.72 -13.27 -0.79
N LEU A 137 -2.17 -12.32 -1.55
CA LEU A 137 -2.99 -11.35 -2.32
C LEU A 137 -3.73 -12.00 -3.51
N SER A 138 -3.25 -13.13 -4.00
CA SER A 138 -3.87 -13.90 -5.07
C SER A 138 -5.03 -14.77 -4.57
N GLU A 139 -5.06 -15.09 -3.27
CA GLU A 139 -6.07 -15.95 -2.64
C GLU A 139 -6.85 -15.19 -1.57
N PRO A 140 -7.98 -14.55 -1.93
CA PRO A 140 -8.68 -13.63 -1.05
C PRO A 140 -9.26 -14.28 0.22
N GLU A 141 -9.57 -15.58 0.18
CA GLU A 141 -10.07 -16.32 1.35
C GLU A 141 -8.98 -16.55 2.41
N GLU A 142 -7.74 -16.80 2.00
CA GLU A 142 -6.64 -17.07 2.93
C GLU A 142 -6.23 -15.82 3.71
N LEU A 143 -6.37 -14.62 3.12
CA LEU A 143 -6.17 -13.33 3.81
C LEU A 143 -7.15 -13.10 4.95
N LEU A 144 -8.37 -13.62 4.82
CA LEU A 144 -9.40 -13.51 5.85
C LEU A 144 -9.26 -14.61 6.90
N ARG A 145 -8.73 -15.79 6.54
CA ARG A 145 -8.47 -16.88 7.48
C ARG A 145 -7.30 -16.59 8.41
N THR A 146 -6.21 -15.98 7.92
CA THR A 146 -5.11 -15.54 8.80
C THR A 146 -5.56 -14.49 9.80
N ALA A 147 -6.55 -13.66 9.45
CA ALA A 147 -7.17 -12.69 10.35
C ALA A 147 -8.02 -13.35 11.46
N VAL A 148 -8.65 -14.48 11.18
CA VAL A 148 -9.49 -15.23 12.14
C VAL A 148 -8.67 -16.21 12.98
N ALA A 149 -7.55 -16.71 12.46
CA ALA A 149 -6.73 -17.73 13.10
C ALA A 149 -5.74 -17.19 14.15
N GLN A 150 -5.68 -15.87 14.38
CA GLN A 150 -4.77 -15.30 15.38
C GLN A 150 -5.45 -15.29 16.76
N PRO A 151 -5.04 -16.15 17.73
CA PRO A 151 -5.57 -16.06 19.08
C PRO A 151 -5.12 -14.73 19.72
N PRO A 152 -5.92 -14.15 20.65
CA PRO A 152 -5.49 -12.98 21.40
C PRO A 152 -4.21 -13.35 22.18
N HIS A 153 -3.10 -12.70 21.85
CA HIS A 153 -1.90 -12.83 22.67
C HIS A 153 -2.14 -12.12 24.02
N PRO A 154 -1.67 -12.71 25.13
CA PRO A 154 -1.88 -12.21 26.49
C PRO A 154 -1.21 -10.86 26.76
#